data_AF-A0AA47M083-F1
#
_entry.id   AF-A0AA47M083-F1
#
_cell.length_a   1.000
_cell.length_b   1.000
_cell.length_c   1.000
_cell.angle_alpha   90.00
_cell.angle_beta   90.00
_cell.angle_gamma   90.00
#
_symmetry.space_group_name_H-M   'P 1'
#
loop_
_entity.id
_entity.type
_entity.pdbx_description
1 polymer ?
#
loop_
_entity_poly.entity_id
_entity_poly.type
_entity_poly.pdbx_seq_one_letter_code
_entity_poly.pdbx_strand_id
1 'polypeptide(L)'
;MTTDWDHGDRWTLATYGAAAAVSVIGLWLLRRWIAGGVCRCSARLDGKTVLITGANTGIGKETARDMARRGARVVMACRDLSRAERAAEEVRRSTGNGNVVIRHLDLASTYSVRQFAKEFLGSEERLDILINNAGIMMCPKWLTEDGFETQLAVNHLGHFLLTNLLLPKLRSSAPSRVVTVSSLAHETGKIDFDDLFFAKRPYSSLTSYKQSKLANVLFSRELARRMKGKHLSIDQKEISTMSHDPVTPFPGTGVTALSLHPGVIRTELGRHVERWFPLMGVLMTAPSMLLMKTPTQGAQTSIYCAVTPGLEALSGGYFSDCKEKRAAEVGGDNEVSRRLWDVSAQLSKSDPLAIYLLHHHHHHHHLFHHHHLFHLHLLHHHLLHTTPFTSSTTTCSTITISSTTTSLTSSTTTCSTITISSTTTSLTSSTTTCSTITISSTTTSFTSSTTTCSTITISSTTTSLTSSTTTCSTITISSTTTSLTSSTTTCSTITISSTTTSLTSSTTTCSTITISSTTTFFPSSTTSTSSTTTSSTITISSTTTSFISPPPPPPPPPPPPPPHCHGIGPETSNYLGAMCSDRKLSPI
;
A
#
# COMPACT_ATOMS: atom_id res chain seq x y z
N MET A 1 -80.62 -17.69 -22.45
CA MET A 1 -80.13 -16.41 -21.88
C MET A 1 -78.76 -16.12 -22.48
N THR A 2 -78.73 -15.48 -23.64
CA THR A 2 -77.52 -14.86 -24.19
C THR A 2 -77.47 -13.44 -23.67
N THR A 3 -76.45 -13.10 -22.89
CA THR A 3 -76.24 -11.73 -22.39
C THR A 3 -75.86 -10.83 -23.57
N ASP A 4 -76.82 -10.04 -24.03
CA ASP A 4 -76.58 -9.00 -25.02
C ASP A 4 -75.75 -7.90 -24.34
N TRP A 5 -74.48 -7.78 -24.72
CA TRP A 5 -73.58 -6.78 -24.15
C TRP A 5 -73.86 -5.45 -24.83
N ASP A 6 -74.51 -4.55 -24.08
CA ASP A 6 -74.98 -3.27 -24.61
C ASP A 6 -73.82 -2.48 -25.23
N HIS A 7 -74.11 -1.73 -26.29
CA HIS A 7 -73.08 -1.14 -27.14
C HIS A 7 -72.18 -0.17 -26.36
N GLY A 8 -72.69 0.44 -25.29
CA GLY A 8 -71.96 1.31 -24.36
C GLY A 8 -70.92 0.58 -23.50
N ASP A 9 -71.15 -0.67 -23.10
CA ASP A 9 -70.21 -1.44 -22.28
C ASP A 9 -68.92 -1.76 -23.06
N ARG A 10 -69.05 -2.03 -24.36
CA ARG A 10 -67.91 -2.30 -25.25
C ARG A 10 -66.98 -1.11 -25.38
N TRP A 11 -67.53 0.10 -25.53
CA TRP A 11 -66.76 1.35 -25.56
C TRP A 11 -66.14 1.68 -24.20
N THR A 12 -66.87 1.43 -23.12
CA THR A 12 -66.39 1.61 -21.75
C THR A 12 -65.21 0.69 -21.45
N LEU A 13 -65.31 -0.61 -21.77
CA LEU A 13 -64.25 -1.60 -21.61
C LEU A 13 -63.02 -1.25 -22.48
N ALA A 14 -63.23 -0.84 -23.73
CA ALA A 14 -62.14 -0.39 -24.61
C ALA A 14 -61.42 0.86 -24.07
N THR A 15 -62.16 1.81 -23.49
CA THR A 15 -61.61 3.03 -22.89
C THR A 15 -60.77 2.71 -21.66
N TYR A 16 -61.26 1.86 -20.75
CA TYR A 16 -60.49 1.40 -19.60
C TYR A 16 -59.25 0.59 -20.03
N GLY A 17 -59.38 -0.28 -21.04
CA GLY A 17 -58.25 -1.03 -21.61
C GLY A 17 -57.17 -0.11 -22.20
N ALA A 18 -57.57 0.91 -22.95
CA ALA A 18 -56.66 1.91 -23.50
C ALA A 18 -55.97 2.74 -22.40
N ALA A 19 -56.72 3.20 -21.39
CA ALA A 19 -56.17 3.94 -20.26
C ALA A 19 -55.17 3.10 -19.44
N ALA A 20 -55.47 1.81 -19.22
CA ALA A 20 -54.56 0.87 -18.58
C ALA A 20 -53.29 0.64 -19.42
N ALA A 21 -53.42 0.45 -20.73
CA ALA A 21 -52.27 0.28 -21.63
C ALA A 21 -51.36 1.52 -21.65
N VAL A 22 -51.93 2.73 -21.76
CA VAL A 22 -51.18 3.99 -21.69
C VAL A 22 -50.48 4.14 -20.33
N SER A 23 -51.15 3.77 -19.24
CA SER A 23 -50.56 3.81 -17.88
C SER A 23 -49.39 2.84 -17.73
N VAL A 24 -49.51 1.60 -18.25
CA VAL A 24 -48.44 0.60 -18.22
C VAL A 24 -47.25 1.02 -19.11
N ILE A 25 -47.50 1.55 -20.31
CA ILE A 25 -46.46 2.07 -21.20
C ILE A 25 -45.76 3.27 -20.56
N GLY A 26 -46.50 4.21 -19.98
CA GLY A 26 -45.96 5.35 -19.25
C GLY A 26 -45.07 4.93 -18.07
N LEU A 27 -45.53 3.96 -17.28
CA LEU A 27 -44.76 3.41 -16.16
C LEU A 27 -43.49 2.67 -16.63
N TRP A 28 -43.56 1.94 -17.74
CA TRP A 28 -42.41 1.27 -18.35
C TRP A 28 -41.38 2.28 -18.90
N LEU A 29 -41.84 3.33 -19.59
CA LEU A 29 -40.99 4.42 -20.08
C LEU A 29 -40.32 5.16 -18.92
N LEU A 30 -41.07 5.49 -17.86
CA LEU A 30 -40.54 6.07 -16.64
C LEU A 30 -39.49 5.15 -16.00
N ARG A 31 -39.77 3.86 -15.83
CA ARG A 31 -38.83 2.92 -15.22
C ARG A 31 -37.56 2.72 -16.04
N ARG A 32 -37.66 2.78 -17.38
CA ARG A 32 -36.55 2.76 -18.32
C ARG A 32 -35.73 4.05 -18.28
N TRP A 33 -36.37 5.21 -18.16
CA TRP A 33 -35.68 6.49 -17.95
C TRP A 33 -34.91 6.51 -16.62
N ILE A 34 -35.54 6.06 -15.53
CA ILE A 34 -34.92 5.94 -14.20
C ILE A 34 -33.73 4.96 -14.19
N ALA A 35 -33.77 3.87 -14.98
CA ALA A 35 -32.64 2.95 -15.11
C ALA A 35 -31.37 3.65 -15.64
N GLY A 36 -31.53 4.68 -16.46
CA GLY A 36 -30.44 5.44 -17.06
C GLY A 36 -29.66 4.68 -18.13
N GLY A 37 -28.42 5.12 -18.37
CA GLY A 37 -27.56 4.53 -19.40
C GLY A 37 -27.05 3.14 -19.04
N VAL A 38 -26.95 2.27 -20.05
CA VAL A 38 -26.46 0.89 -19.95
C VAL A 38 -25.17 0.77 -20.78
N CYS A 39 -24.13 0.15 -20.22
CA CYS A 39 -22.90 -0.10 -20.96
C CYS A 39 -23.15 -1.17 -22.02
N ARG A 40 -22.90 -0.84 -23.29
CA ARG A 40 -23.03 -1.77 -24.43
C ARG A 40 -21.69 -2.30 -24.93
N CYS A 41 -20.59 -1.94 -24.28
CA CYS A 41 -19.26 -2.40 -24.67
C CYS A 41 -19.12 -3.90 -24.37
N SER A 42 -18.77 -4.70 -25.38
CA SER A 42 -18.55 -6.15 -25.29
C SER A 42 -17.09 -6.54 -25.01
N ALA A 43 -16.21 -5.56 -24.76
CA ALA A 43 -14.77 -5.80 -24.56
C ALA A 43 -14.49 -6.86 -23.49
N ARG A 44 -13.60 -7.80 -23.84
CA ARG A 44 -13.05 -8.82 -22.96
C ARG A 44 -11.93 -8.24 -22.08
N LEU A 45 -11.66 -8.91 -20.96
CA LEU A 45 -10.64 -8.59 -19.98
C LEU A 45 -9.78 -9.82 -19.64
N ASP A 46 -9.76 -10.83 -20.51
CA ASP A 46 -8.90 -12.02 -20.36
C ASP A 46 -7.43 -11.59 -20.20
N GLY A 47 -6.75 -12.15 -19.19
CA GLY A 47 -5.36 -11.78 -18.87
C GLY A 47 -5.18 -10.39 -18.22
N LYS A 48 -6.26 -9.68 -17.86
CA LYS A 48 -6.21 -8.39 -17.14
C LYS A 48 -6.55 -8.51 -15.66
N THR A 49 -5.89 -7.72 -14.83
CA THR A 49 -6.17 -7.64 -13.37
C THR A 49 -6.96 -6.38 -13.05
N VAL A 50 -8.09 -6.56 -12.35
CA VAL A 50 -9.01 -5.48 -11.94
C VAL A 50 -9.14 -5.47 -10.42
N LEU A 51 -8.79 -4.35 -9.79
CA LEU A 51 -8.92 -4.13 -8.36
C LEU A 51 -10.15 -3.24 -8.07
N ILE A 52 -11.05 -3.70 -7.21
CA ILE A 52 -12.28 -2.98 -6.86
C ILE A 52 -12.38 -2.84 -5.33
N THR A 53 -12.43 -1.60 -4.84
CA THR A 53 -12.64 -1.33 -3.41
C THR A 53 -14.12 -1.44 -3.04
N GLY A 54 -14.45 -2.06 -1.90
CA GLY A 54 -15.82 -2.19 -1.42
C GLY A 54 -16.71 -3.07 -2.31
N ALA A 55 -16.14 -4.15 -2.86
CA ALA A 55 -16.79 -5.03 -3.82
C ALA A 55 -17.76 -6.07 -3.20
N ASN A 56 -17.90 -6.14 -1.88
CA ASN A 56 -18.72 -7.16 -1.20
C ASN A 56 -20.25 -6.91 -1.25
N THR A 57 -20.71 -5.72 -1.63
CA THR A 57 -22.14 -5.40 -1.73
C THR A 57 -22.42 -4.37 -2.83
N GLY A 58 -23.70 -4.16 -3.15
CA GLY A 58 -24.19 -3.10 -4.03
C GLY A 58 -23.45 -2.99 -5.37
N ILE A 59 -23.15 -1.75 -5.76
CA ILE A 59 -22.52 -1.39 -7.04
C ILE A 59 -21.16 -2.07 -7.22
N GLY A 60 -20.37 -2.18 -6.15
CA GLY A 60 -19.06 -2.82 -6.18
C GLY A 60 -19.16 -4.30 -6.56
N LYS A 61 -20.12 -5.03 -5.98
CA LYS A 61 -20.34 -6.46 -6.28
C LYS A 61 -20.82 -6.67 -7.71
N GLU A 62 -21.74 -5.83 -8.18
CA GLU A 62 -22.25 -5.91 -9.56
C GLU A 62 -21.16 -5.55 -10.59
N THR A 63 -20.30 -4.57 -10.28
CA THR A 63 -19.13 -4.24 -11.10
C THR A 63 -18.14 -5.40 -11.12
N ALA A 64 -17.82 -5.99 -9.96
CA ALA A 64 -16.98 -7.19 -9.86
C ALA A 64 -17.54 -8.36 -10.68
N ARG A 65 -18.86 -8.58 -10.65
CA ARG A 65 -19.53 -9.61 -11.46
C ARG A 65 -19.37 -9.35 -12.96
N ASP A 66 -19.50 -8.11 -13.42
CA ASP A 66 -19.33 -7.79 -14.84
C ASP A 66 -17.86 -7.95 -15.31
N MET A 67 -16.89 -7.48 -14.52
CA MET A 67 -15.47 -7.69 -14.82
C MET A 67 -15.11 -9.18 -14.85
N ALA A 68 -15.64 -9.98 -13.92
CA ALA A 68 -15.45 -11.43 -13.90
C ALA A 68 -16.06 -12.13 -15.13
N ARG A 69 -17.27 -11.75 -15.58
CA ARG A 69 -17.86 -12.26 -16.83
C ARG A 69 -17.02 -11.98 -18.07
N ARG A 70 -16.29 -10.86 -18.06
CA ARG A 70 -15.35 -10.48 -19.14
C ARG A 70 -14.02 -11.24 -19.09
N GLY A 71 -13.81 -12.12 -18.11
CA GLY A 71 -12.59 -12.93 -17.99
C GLY A 71 -11.47 -12.29 -17.17
N ALA A 72 -11.72 -11.15 -16.51
CA ALA A 72 -10.72 -10.51 -15.66
C ALA A 72 -10.33 -11.39 -14.46
N ARG A 73 -9.10 -11.25 -14.00
CA ARG A 73 -8.73 -11.53 -12.61
C ARG A 73 -9.27 -10.39 -11.75
N VAL A 74 -10.20 -10.67 -10.85
CA VAL A 74 -10.86 -9.65 -10.01
C VAL A 74 -10.37 -9.73 -8.56
N VAL A 75 -9.75 -8.67 -8.09
CA VAL A 75 -9.34 -8.50 -6.69
C VAL A 75 -10.39 -7.64 -5.97
N MET A 76 -11.14 -8.28 -5.07
CA MET A 76 -12.18 -7.67 -4.26
C MET A 76 -11.59 -7.19 -2.93
N ALA A 77 -11.20 -5.91 -2.86
CA ALA A 77 -10.59 -5.33 -1.66
C ALA A 77 -11.67 -4.80 -0.69
N CYS A 78 -11.80 -5.44 0.47
CA CYS A 78 -12.90 -5.25 1.39
C CYS A 78 -12.43 -5.32 2.85
N ARG A 79 -13.06 -4.54 3.74
CA ARG A 79 -12.83 -4.60 5.18
C ARG A 79 -13.39 -5.87 5.85
N ASP A 80 -14.64 -6.19 5.55
CA ASP A 80 -15.30 -7.40 6.08
C ASP A 80 -15.03 -8.57 5.13
N LEU A 81 -14.00 -9.37 5.44
CA LEU A 81 -13.59 -10.55 4.68
C LEU A 81 -14.70 -11.61 4.62
N SER A 82 -15.43 -11.82 5.71
CA SER A 82 -16.51 -12.82 5.77
C SER A 82 -17.68 -12.48 4.83
N ARG A 83 -18.04 -11.20 4.70
CA ARG A 83 -18.97 -10.73 3.67
C ARG A 83 -18.35 -10.78 2.28
N ALA A 84 -17.06 -10.46 2.15
CA ALA A 84 -16.36 -10.48 0.88
C ALA A 84 -16.30 -11.88 0.27
N GLU A 85 -16.00 -12.92 1.06
CA GLU A 85 -15.92 -14.30 0.57
C GLU A 85 -17.27 -14.80 0.06
N ARG A 86 -18.37 -14.53 0.79
CA ARG A 86 -19.73 -14.86 0.31
C ARG A 86 -20.07 -14.15 -1.01
N ALA A 87 -19.66 -12.90 -1.15
CA ALA A 87 -19.87 -12.14 -2.38
C ALA A 87 -18.99 -12.62 -3.54
N ALA A 88 -17.73 -12.97 -3.25
CA ALA A 88 -16.80 -13.55 -4.23
C ALA A 88 -17.31 -14.90 -4.73
N GLU A 89 -17.81 -15.77 -3.84
CA GLU A 89 -18.38 -17.06 -4.21
C GLU A 89 -19.63 -16.92 -5.08
N GLU A 90 -20.53 -15.99 -4.73
CA GLU A 90 -21.67 -15.66 -5.58
C GLU A 90 -21.22 -15.19 -6.97
N VAL A 91 -20.15 -14.39 -7.07
CA VAL A 91 -19.59 -13.94 -8.35
C VAL A 91 -18.94 -15.11 -9.11
N ARG A 92 -18.08 -15.93 -8.49
CA ARG A 92 -17.46 -17.11 -9.13
C ARG A 92 -18.53 -18.02 -9.73
N ARG A 93 -19.52 -18.42 -8.92
CA ARG A 93 -20.64 -19.28 -9.34
C ARG A 93 -21.52 -18.66 -10.43
N SER A 94 -21.81 -17.35 -10.37
CA SER A 94 -22.71 -16.68 -11.35
C SER A 94 -22.02 -16.20 -12.63
N THR A 95 -20.71 -16.43 -12.77
CA THR A 95 -19.91 -16.03 -13.93
C THR A 95 -19.11 -17.16 -14.54
N GLY A 96 -18.90 -18.27 -13.83
CA GLY A 96 -18.01 -19.36 -14.23
C GLY A 96 -16.52 -19.03 -14.11
N ASN A 97 -16.16 -17.82 -13.69
CA ASN A 97 -14.78 -17.37 -13.57
C ASN A 97 -14.27 -17.57 -12.13
N GLY A 98 -13.35 -18.53 -11.94
CA GLY A 98 -12.73 -18.80 -10.65
C GLY A 98 -11.71 -17.75 -10.19
N ASN A 99 -11.22 -16.86 -11.08
CA ASN A 99 -10.17 -15.87 -10.79
C ASN A 99 -10.71 -14.63 -10.06
N VAL A 100 -11.52 -14.84 -9.02
CA VAL A 100 -12.07 -13.81 -8.14
C VAL A 100 -11.55 -14.06 -6.73
N VAL A 101 -10.71 -13.15 -6.26
CA VAL A 101 -9.98 -13.27 -4.99
C VAL A 101 -10.31 -12.10 -4.06
N ILE A 102 -10.36 -12.36 -2.76
CA ILE A 102 -10.54 -11.31 -1.75
C ILE A 102 -9.19 -10.88 -1.15
N ARG A 103 -9.16 -9.64 -0.66
CA ARG A 103 -8.04 -9.05 0.10
C ARG A 103 -8.59 -8.10 1.16
N HIS A 104 -7.92 -8.02 2.31
CA HIS A 104 -8.31 -7.10 3.37
C HIS A 104 -7.91 -5.67 3.01
N LEU A 105 -8.85 -4.73 3.12
CA LEU A 105 -8.59 -3.31 2.97
C LEU A 105 -9.59 -2.51 3.80
N ASP A 106 -9.12 -1.84 4.85
CA ASP A 106 -9.84 -0.72 5.44
C ASP A 106 -9.27 0.61 4.93
N LEU A 107 -10.13 1.40 4.28
CA LEU A 107 -9.81 2.74 3.79
C LEU A 107 -9.86 3.80 4.90
N ALA A 108 -10.32 3.43 6.09
CA ALA A 108 -10.27 4.25 7.31
C ALA A 108 -8.93 4.14 8.07
N SER A 109 -7.95 3.39 7.55
CA SER A 109 -6.65 3.14 8.17
C SER A 109 -5.53 3.34 7.15
N THR A 110 -4.68 4.35 7.33
CA THR A 110 -3.52 4.53 6.44
C THR A 110 -2.55 3.35 6.52
N TYR A 111 -2.46 2.69 7.69
CA TYR A 111 -1.72 1.44 7.87
C TYR A 111 -2.28 0.31 7.00
N SER A 112 -3.60 0.04 7.05
CA SER A 112 -4.23 -0.99 6.24
C SER A 112 -4.08 -0.73 4.74
N VAL A 113 -4.18 0.52 4.30
CA VAL A 113 -3.98 0.89 2.89
C VAL A 113 -2.53 0.62 2.46
N ARG A 114 -1.54 0.92 3.31
CA ARG A 114 -0.11 0.68 3.03
C ARG A 114 0.23 -0.80 2.98
N GLN A 115 -0.27 -1.60 3.92
CA GLN A 115 -0.05 -3.06 3.90
C GLN A 115 -0.71 -3.71 2.68
N PHE A 116 -1.97 -3.39 2.40
CA PHE A 116 -2.65 -3.86 1.20
C PHE A 116 -1.84 -3.53 -0.07
N ALA A 117 -1.35 -2.29 -0.21
CA ALA A 117 -0.59 -1.89 -1.38
C ALA A 117 0.75 -2.64 -1.49
N LYS A 118 1.47 -2.84 -0.36
CA LYS A 118 2.70 -3.63 -0.32
C LYS A 118 2.47 -5.07 -0.76
N GLU A 119 1.45 -5.73 -0.21
CA GLU A 119 1.07 -7.10 -0.57
C GLU A 119 0.64 -7.20 -2.03
N PHE A 120 -0.19 -6.27 -2.52
CA PHE A 120 -0.64 -6.24 -3.90
C PHE A 120 0.54 -6.08 -4.87
N LEU A 121 1.43 -5.13 -4.62
CA LEU A 121 2.60 -4.88 -5.48
C LEU A 121 3.55 -6.09 -5.57
N GLY A 122 3.67 -6.87 -4.49
CA GLY A 122 4.51 -8.07 -4.42
C GLY A 122 3.85 -9.36 -4.91
N SER A 123 2.52 -9.43 -5.01
CA SER A 123 1.79 -10.65 -5.38
C SER A 123 1.03 -10.60 -6.72
N GLU A 124 0.70 -9.40 -7.21
CA GLU A 124 -0.01 -9.23 -8.48
C GLU A 124 0.94 -8.74 -9.57
N GLU A 125 1.05 -9.48 -10.68
CA GLU A 125 1.94 -9.16 -11.80
C GLU A 125 1.63 -7.77 -12.41
N ARG A 126 0.33 -7.50 -12.61
CA ARG A 126 -0.24 -6.33 -13.31
C ARG A 126 -1.45 -5.74 -12.60
N LEU A 127 -1.81 -4.51 -12.96
CA LEU A 127 -3.05 -3.83 -12.57
C LEU A 127 -3.54 -2.96 -13.74
N ASP A 128 -4.53 -3.47 -14.47
CA ASP A 128 -5.11 -2.79 -15.63
C ASP A 128 -6.17 -1.77 -15.25
N ILE A 129 -6.99 -2.08 -14.23
CA ILE A 129 -8.13 -1.25 -13.84
C ILE A 129 -8.21 -1.19 -12.31
N LEU A 130 -8.09 0.02 -11.75
CA LEU A 130 -8.41 0.32 -10.35
C LEU A 130 -9.77 1.02 -10.29
N ILE A 131 -10.72 0.45 -9.55
CA ILE A 131 -12.05 1.03 -9.32
C ILE A 131 -12.17 1.43 -7.85
N ASN A 132 -12.00 2.74 -7.61
CA ASN A 132 -12.22 3.40 -6.32
C ASN A 132 -13.73 3.56 -6.09
N ASN A 133 -14.41 2.46 -5.73
CA ASN A 133 -15.86 2.35 -5.59
C ASN A 133 -16.35 2.49 -4.15
N ALA A 134 -15.55 2.09 -3.16
CA ALA A 134 -15.97 2.10 -1.77
C ALA A 134 -16.43 3.49 -1.29
N GLY A 135 -17.31 3.49 -0.29
CA GLY A 135 -17.66 4.73 0.38
C GLY A 135 -18.70 4.59 1.46
N ILE A 136 -18.80 5.64 2.25
CA ILE A 136 -19.80 5.84 3.30
C ILE A 136 -20.51 7.18 3.07
N MET A 137 -21.71 7.32 3.63
CA MET A 137 -22.59 8.45 3.36
C MET A 137 -23.38 8.83 4.61
N MET A 138 -23.36 10.13 4.93
CA MET A 138 -24.15 10.76 6.00
C MET A 138 -23.99 10.11 7.38
N CYS A 139 -22.82 9.53 7.65
CA CYS A 139 -22.46 9.02 8.97
C CYS A 139 -22.48 10.13 10.04
N PRO A 140 -22.68 9.80 11.33
CA PRO A 140 -22.34 10.69 12.44
C PRO A 140 -20.87 11.13 12.42
N LYS A 141 -20.51 12.18 13.17
CA LYS A 141 -19.10 12.57 13.30
C LYS A 141 -18.34 11.45 14.01
N TRP A 142 -17.45 10.81 13.27
CA TRP A 142 -16.47 9.87 13.78
C TRP A 142 -15.09 10.29 13.29
N LEU A 143 -14.06 9.90 14.03
CA LEU A 143 -12.67 9.99 13.60
C LEU A 143 -12.17 8.58 13.26
N THR A 144 -11.28 8.51 12.28
CA THR A 144 -10.46 7.32 12.00
C THR A 144 -9.37 7.15 13.06
N GLU A 145 -8.69 5.99 13.05
CA GLU A 145 -7.48 5.79 13.88
C GLU A 145 -6.37 6.80 13.53
N ASP A 146 -6.32 7.27 12.28
CA ASP A 146 -5.44 8.33 11.81
C ASP A 146 -5.89 9.76 12.23
N GLY A 147 -6.98 9.89 12.99
CA GLY A 147 -7.51 11.18 13.47
C GLY A 147 -8.33 11.99 12.44
N PHE A 148 -8.58 11.45 11.25
CA PHE A 148 -9.35 12.13 10.19
C PHE A 148 -10.86 11.93 10.30
N GLU A 149 -11.65 12.92 9.88
CA GLU A 149 -13.11 12.79 9.71
C GLU A 149 -13.45 11.66 8.73
N THR A 150 -14.28 10.70 9.18
CA THR A 150 -14.39 9.40 8.51
C THR A 150 -14.94 9.48 7.08
N GLN A 151 -15.86 10.39 6.75
CA GLN A 151 -16.39 10.46 5.37
C GLN A 151 -15.34 10.96 4.37
N LEU A 152 -14.60 12.02 4.69
CA LEU A 152 -13.49 12.49 3.86
C LEU A 152 -12.34 11.47 3.83
N ALA A 153 -12.05 10.81 4.96
CA ALA A 153 -11.01 9.79 5.06
C ALA A 153 -11.29 8.58 4.15
N VAL A 154 -12.43 7.92 4.32
CA VAL A 154 -12.78 6.70 3.59
C VAL A 154 -13.07 6.97 2.12
N ASN A 155 -13.82 8.03 1.80
CA ASN A 155 -14.26 8.26 0.42
C ASN A 155 -13.13 8.78 -0.46
N HIS A 156 -12.20 9.59 0.10
CA HIS A 156 -11.15 10.31 -0.64
C HIS A 156 -9.73 9.96 -0.17
N LEU A 157 -9.34 10.23 1.08
CA LEU A 157 -7.93 10.10 1.51
C LEU A 157 -7.39 8.66 1.38
N GLY A 158 -8.16 7.66 1.78
CA GLY A 158 -7.80 6.25 1.64
C GLY A 158 -7.61 5.84 0.17
N HIS A 159 -8.51 6.28 -0.73
CA HIS A 159 -8.38 6.04 -2.17
C HIS A 159 -7.23 6.83 -2.81
N PHE A 160 -6.98 8.05 -2.33
CA PHE A 160 -5.86 8.89 -2.76
C PHE A 160 -4.54 8.19 -2.45
N LEU A 161 -4.35 7.73 -1.21
CA LEU A 161 -3.16 7.00 -0.78
C LEU A 161 -3.04 5.66 -1.55
N LEU A 162 -4.11 4.87 -1.62
CA LEU A 162 -4.14 3.61 -2.35
C LEU A 162 -3.71 3.78 -3.81
N THR A 163 -4.33 4.71 -4.52
CA THR A 163 -4.03 4.96 -5.93
C THR A 163 -2.59 5.40 -6.11
N ASN A 164 -2.08 6.31 -5.27
CA ASN A 164 -0.70 6.80 -5.37
C ASN A 164 0.34 5.69 -5.08
N LEU A 165 0.07 4.77 -4.15
CA LEU A 165 0.93 3.63 -3.89
C LEU A 165 0.92 2.62 -5.05
N LEU A 166 -0.22 2.44 -5.73
CA LEU A 166 -0.37 1.51 -6.86
C LEU A 166 0.00 2.11 -8.23
N LEU A 167 0.26 3.41 -8.31
CA LEU A 167 0.65 4.10 -9.55
C LEU A 167 1.80 3.42 -10.31
N PRO A 168 2.89 2.92 -9.70
CA PRO A 168 3.96 2.23 -10.42
C PRO A 168 3.46 1.01 -11.20
N LYS A 169 2.56 0.21 -10.60
CA LYS A 169 1.98 -0.99 -11.21
C LYS A 169 0.94 -0.64 -12.29
N LEU A 170 0.14 0.40 -12.08
CA LEU A 170 -0.74 0.96 -13.13
C LEU A 170 0.06 1.39 -14.36
N ARG A 171 1.20 2.07 -14.17
CA ARG A 171 2.09 2.52 -15.26
C ARG A 171 2.74 1.35 -16.00
N SER A 172 3.26 0.34 -15.29
CA SER A 172 3.85 -0.84 -15.92
C SER A 172 2.82 -1.72 -16.64
N SER A 173 1.53 -1.54 -16.33
CA SER A 173 0.41 -2.27 -16.94
C SER A 173 -0.33 -1.46 -18.01
N ALA A 174 0.25 -0.35 -18.47
CA ALA A 174 -0.36 0.53 -19.47
C ALA A 174 -0.70 -0.23 -20.78
N PRO A 175 -1.83 0.08 -21.45
CA PRO A 175 -2.84 1.06 -21.08
C PRO A 175 -3.69 0.59 -19.88
N SER A 176 -3.81 1.47 -18.87
CA SER A 176 -4.49 1.18 -17.61
C SER A 176 -5.40 2.33 -17.17
N ARG A 177 -6.31 2.06 -16.23
CA ARG A 177 -7.41 2.98 -15.86
C ARG A 177 -7.60 3.08 -14.34
N VAL A 178 -7.88 4.29 -13.88
CA VAL A 178 -8.38 4.59 -12.53
C VAL A 178 -9.79 5.17 -12.67
N VAL A 179 -10.78 4.50 -12.08
CA VAL A 179 -12.20 4.88 -12.13
C VAL A 179 -12.67 5.22 -10.72
N THR A 180 -13.01 6.48 -10.46
CA THR A 180 -13.36 6.97 -9.11
C THR A 180 -14.85 7.30 -8.99
N VAL A 181 -15.53 6.66 -8.03
CA VAL A 181 -16.98 6.84 -7.82
C VAL A 181 -17.26 8.06 -6.94
N SER A 182 -17.89 9.06 -7.56
CA SER A 182 -18.42 10.28 -6.96
C SER A 182 -19.97 10.23 -6.85
N SER A 183 -20.64 11.37 -6.80
CA SER A 183 -22.08 11.53 -6.60
C SER A 183 -22.57 12.88 -7.14
N LEU A 184 -23.86 13.03 -7.49
CA LEU A 184 -24.50 14.36 -7.69
C LEU A 184 -24.30 15.29 -6.49
N ALA A 185 -24.08 14.73 -5.28
CA ALA A 185 -23.70 15.49 -4.10
C ALA A 185 -22.47 16.40 -4.30
N HIS A 186 -21.60 16.11 -5.28
CA HIS A 186 -20.43 16.94 -5.60
C HIS A 186 -20.80 18.31 -6.18
N GLU A 187 -21.96 18.45 -6.85
CA GLU A 187 -22.38 19.67 -7.56
C GLU A 187 -22.60 20.86 -6.64
N THR A 188 -22.94 20.59 -5.38
CA THR A 188 -23.09 21.59 -4.31
C THR A 188 -22.08 21.36 -3.17
N GLY A 189 -20.98 20.68 -3.47
CA GLY A 189 -19.85 20.51 -2.56
C GLY A 189 -18.93 21.73 -2.55
N LYS A 190 -18.18 21.88 -1.46
CA LYS A 190 -17.06 22.81 -1.33
C LYS A 190 -15.93 22.08 -0.60
N ILE A 191 -14.68 22.33 -0.99
CA ILE A 191 -13.52 21.93 -0.20
C ILE A 191 -13.23 23.07 0.78
N ASP A 192 -13.36 22.79 2.07
CA ASP A 192 -13.01 23.72 3.13
C ASP A 192 -11.58 23.44 3.59
N PHE A 193 -10.60 24.10 2.96
CA PHE A 193 -9.18 23.89 3.27
C PHE A 193 -8.78 24.36 4.67
N ASP A 194 -9.56 25.24 5.29
CA ASP A 194 -9.24 25.82 6.60
C ASP A 194 -9.87 25.01 7.74
N ASP A 195 -10.89 24.19 7.44
CA ASP A 195 -11.48 23.20 8.35
C ASP A 195 -12.02 21.95 7.62
N LEU A 196 -11.11 21.14 7.05
CA LEU A 196 -11.45 19.91 6.31
C LEU A 196 -12.19 18.88 7.18
N PHE A 197 -11.89 18.83 8.48
CA PHE A 197 -12.34 17.79 9.41
C PHE A 197 -13.40 18.26 10.43
N PHE A 198 -13.96 19.47 10.24
CA PHE A 198 -14.99 20.04 11.12
C PHE A 198 -14.52 20.14 12.59
N ALA A 199 -13.29 20.61 12.79
CA ALA A 199 -12.68 20.90 14.09
C ALA A 199 -13.11 22.28 14.63
N LYS A 200 -13.36 23.26 13.76
CA LYS A 200 -13.73 24.64 14.11
C LYS A 200 -15.22 24.91 13.99
N ARG A 201 -15.93 24.19 13.10
CA ARG A 201 -17.38 24.37 12.85
C ARG A 201 -18.22 23.13 13.17
N PRO A 202 -19.53 23.29 13.48
CA PRO A 202 -20.43 22.18 13.74
C PRO A 202 -20.46 21.15 12.61
N TYR A 203 -20.49 19.86 12.96
CA TYR A 203 -20.49 18.79 11.96
C TYR A 203 -21.80 18.70 11.19
N SER A 204 -21.70 18.66 9.87
CA SER A 204 -22.82 18.36 8.97
C SER A 204 -22.47 17.14 8.15
N SER A 205 -23.19 16.04 8.39
CA SER A 205 -22.99 14.76 7.73
C SER A 205 -23.22 14.85 6.21
N LEU A 206 -24.17 15.69 5.78
CA LEU A 206 -24.40 16.00 4.37
C LEU A 206 -23.25 16.82 3.78
N THR A 207 -22.79 17.87 4.49
CA THR A 207 -21.71 18.73 3.99
C THR A 207 -20.41 17.94 3.85
N SER A 208 -20.06 17.05 4.79
CA SER A 208 -18.86 16.22 4.63
C SER A 208 -19.01 15.24 3.47
N TYR A 209 -20.19 14.64 3.30
CA TYR A 209 -20.43 13.77 2.15
C TYR A 209 -20.23 14.51 0.82
N LYS A 210 -20.84 15.70 0.66
CA LYS A 210 -20.68 16.56 -0.53
C LYS A 210 -19.22 16.93 -0.77
N GLN A 211 -18.50 17.38 0.27
CA GLN A 211 -17.06 17.68 0.22
C GLN A 211 -16.25 16.47 -0.28
N SER A 212 -16.48 15.29 0.31
CA SER A 212 -15.76 14.06 -0.05
C SER A 212 -16.01 13.60 -1.49
N LYS A 213 -17.21 13.86 -2.03
CA LYS A 213 -17.55 13.49 -3.42
C LYS A 213 -17.06 14.53 -4.44
N LEU A 214 -16.96 15.81 -4.08
CA LEU A 214 -16.21 16.80 -4.86
C LEU A 214 -14.71 16.47 -4.91
N ALA A 215 -14.14 16.05 -3.77
CA ALA A 215 -12.74 15.64 -3.70
C ALA A 215 -12.40 14.51 -4.69
N ASN A 216 -13.28 13.52 -4.85
CA ASN A 216 -13.11 12.42 -5.82
C ASN A 216 -13.09 12.88 -7.30
N VAL A 217 -13.81 13.96 -7.65
CA VAL A 217 -13.80 14.54 -9.02
C VAL A 217 -12.51 15.32 -9.25
N LEU A 218 -12.17 16.23 -8.33
CA LEU A 218 -10.93 17.01 -8.33
C LEU A 218 -9.69 16.11 -8.39
N PHE A 219 -9.69 15.02 -7.62
CA PHE A 219 -8.65 13.99 -7.64
C PHE A 219 -8.46 13.37 -9.02
N SER A 220 -9.54 12.97 -9.69
CA SER A 220 -9.46 12.31 -10.99
C SER A 220 -8.96 13.27 -12.08
N ARG A 221 -9.35 14.55 -12.00
CA ARG A 221 -8.85 15.63 -12.86
C ARG A 221 -7.34 15.87 -12.68
N GLU A 222 -6.88 16.05 -11.45
CA GLU A 222 -5.46 16.29 -11.16
C GLU A 222 -4.60 15.04 -11.44
N LEU A 223 -5.14 13.84 -11.19
CA LEU A 223 -4.49 12.58 -11.58
C LEU A 223 -4.26 12.54 -13.09
N ALA A 224 -5.29 12.81 -13.90
CA ALA A 224 -5.16 12.86 -15.35
C ALA A 224 -4.12 13.89 -15.81
N ARG A 225 -4.11 15.10 -15.21
CA ARG A 225 -3.12 16.14 -15.50
C ARG A 225 -1.69 15.67 -15.17
N ARG A 226 -1.49 15.00 -14.04
CA ARG A 226 -0.19 14.44 -13.64
C ARG A 226 0.24 13.23 -14.49
N MET A 227 -0.70 12.50 -15.11
CA MET A 227 -0.40 11.36 -15.98
C MET A 227 -0.09 11.75 -17.44
N LYS A 228 -0.53 12.93 -17.91
CA LYS A 228 -0.18 13.47 -19.24
C LYS A 228 1.30 13.92 -19.38
N GLY A 229 2.10 13.86 -18.30
CA GLY A 229 3.48 14.35 -18.28
C GLY A 229 3.56 15.87 -18.09
N LYS A 230 4.78 16.40 -17.90
CA LYS A 230 4.99 17.85 -17.77
C LYS A 230 4.87 18.54 -19.13
N HIS A 231 3.68 18.94 -19.51
CA HIS A 231 3.51 20.18 -20.26
C HIS A 231 3.29 21.30 -19.23
N LEU A 232 4.33 22.09 -18.98
CA LEU A 232 4.13 23.46 -18.50
C LEU A 232 3.37 24.16 -19.62
N SER A 233 2.15 24.61 -19.35
CA SER A 233 1.31 25.28 -20.35
C SER A 233 2.00 26.56 -20.80
N ILE A 234 2.42 26.57 -22.06
CA ILE A 234 2.56 27.81 -22.83
C ILE A 234 1.19 28.50 -22.81
N ASP A 235 1.20 29.83 -22.67
CA ASP A 235 -0.03 30.61 -22.55
C ASP A 235 -0.96 30.40 -23.75
N GLN A 236 -2.27 30.42 -23.47
CA GLN A 236 -3.32 30.00 -24.39
C GLN A 236 -3.60 31.02 -25.53
N LYS A 237 -2.59 31.83 -25.88
CA LYS A 237 -2.66 32.95 -26.83
C LYS A 237 -1.99 32.68 -28.18
N GLU A 238 -1.20 31.60 -28.31
CA GLU A 238 -0.56 31.19 -29.58
C GLU A 238 -1.33 30.11 -30.37
N ILE A 239 -2.47 29.61 -29.87
CA ILE A 239 -3.32 28.61 -30.57
C ILE A 239 -4.25 29.30 -31.60
N SER A 240 -3.71 30.24 -32.37
CA SER A 240 -4.41 30.93 -33.46
C SER A 240 -3.55 31.13 -34.71
N THR A 241 -2.24 30.87 -34.63
CA THR A 241 -1.30 31.07 -35.74
C THR A 241 -0.25 29.95 -35.83
N MET A 242 -0.67 28.70 -36.01
CA MET A 242 0.18 27.71 -36.70
C MET A 242 -0.62 26.61 -37.39
N SER A 243 0.01 26.07 -38.43
CA SER A 243 -0.57 25.29 -39.53
C SER A 243 -0.97 23.85 -39.15
N HIS A 244 -1.70 23.22 -40.07
CA HIS A 244 -2.00 21.79 -40.08
C HIS A 244 -0.75 20.91 -39.98
N ASP A 245 -0.41 20.47 -38.76
CA ASP A 245 0.36 19.26 -38.51
C ASP A 245 -0.24 18.55 -37.28
N PRO A 246 -0.34 17.20 -37.29
CA PRO A 246 -0.86 16.46 -36.15
C PRO A 246 0.16 16.53 -35.00
N VAL A 247 -0.15 17.34 -33.98
CA VAL A 247 0.63 17.42 -32.74
C VAL A 247 0.66 16.04 -32.08
N THR A 248 1.76 15.29 -32.29
CA THR A 248 2.02 14.03 -31.59
C THR A 248 2.26 14.34 -30.11
N PRO A 249 1.41 13.91 -29.18
CA PRO A 249 1.64 14.15 -27.77
C PRO A 249 2.88 13.39 -27.32
N PHE A 250 3.71 14.01 -26.47
CA PHE A 250 4.72 13.26 -25.70
C PHE A 250 4.07 12.04 -25.03
N PRO A 251 4.75 10.88 -24.94
CA PRO A 251 4.16 9.67 -24.38
C PRO A 251 3.83 9.87 -22.90
N GLY A 252 2.56 10.16 -22.64
CA GLY A 252 1.99 10.14 -21.29
C GLY A 252 2.08 8.74 -20.69
N THR A 253 1.85 8.61 -19.38
CA THR A 253 2.09 7.36 -18.64
C THR A 253 1.20 6.18 -19.02
N GLY A 254 0.29 6.34 -20.00
CA GLY A 254 -0.70 5.35 -20.40
C GLY A 254 -1.80 5.09 -19.36
N VAL A 255 -1.83 5.86 -18.26
CA VAL A 255 -2.81 5.77 -17.18
C VAL A 255 -3.93 6.79 -17.40
N THR A 256 -5.14 6.31 -17.65
CA THR A 256 -6.36 7.13 -17.80
C THR A 256 -7.05 7.28 -16.45
N ALA A 257 -7.51 8.48 -16.08
CA ALA A 257 -8.25 8.72 -14.85
C ALA A 257 -9.65 9.27 -15.17
N LEU A 258 -10.70 8.64 -14.65
CA LEU A 258 -12.09 9.00 -14.91
C LEU A 258 -12.86 9.07 -13.59
N SER A 259 -13.75 10.06 -13.45
CA SER A 259 -14.70 10.15 -12.34
C SER A 259 -16.14 9.92 -12.81
N LEU A 260 -17.02 9.47 -11.92
CA LEU A 260 -18.42 9.22 -12.31
C LEU A 260 -19.45 9.35 -11.20
N HIS A 261 -20.72 9.45 -11.58
CA HIS A 261 -21.87 9.25 -10.72
C HIS A 261 -22.76 8.07 -11.20
N PRO A 262 -23.12 7.12 -10.31
CA PRO A 262 -23.91 5.95 -10.67
C PRO A 262 -25.44 6.16 -10.74
N GLY A 263 -25.97 7.27 -10.21
CA GLY A 263 -27.42 7.52 -10.04
C GLY A 263 -27.85 7.58 -8.57
N VAL A 264 -29.16 7.48 -8.31
CA VAL A 264 -29.72 7.18 -6.98
C VAL A 264 -30.05 5.69 -6.93
N ILE A 265 -29.34 4.93 -6.09
CA ILE A 265 -29.31 3.46 -6.13
C ILE A 265 -29.71 2.90 -4.77
N ARG A 266 -30.64 1.93 -4.77
CA ARG A 266 -30.98 1.15 -3.59
C ARG A 266 -29.78 0.29 -3.16
N THR A 267 -29.03 0.75 -2.16
CA THR A 267 -27.86 0.10 -1.58
C THR A 267 -27.78 0.37 -0.07
N GLU A 268 -27.01 -0.42 0.67
CA GLU A 268 -26.75 -0.20 2.11
C GLU A 268 -26.05 1.13 2.43
N LEU A 269 -25.60 1.89 1.41
CA LEU A 269 -25.01 3.22 1.58
C LEU A 269 -25.97 4.20 2.28
N GLY A 270 -27.29 4.02 2.10
CA GLY A 270 -28.34 4.85 2.70
C GLY A 270 -28.59 4.63 4.21
N ARG A 271 -27.98 3.63 4.85
CA ARG A 271 -28.30 3.17 6.23
C ARG A 271 -28.19 4.22 7.36
N HIS A 272 -27.59 5.39 7.10
CA HIS A 272 -27.53 6.49 8.06
C HIS A 272 -28.44 7.68 7.70
N VAL A 273 -29.05 7.69 6.50
CA VAL A 273 -29.92 8.78 6.03
C VAL A 273 -31.22 8.87 6.83
N GLU A 274 -31.82 7.72 7.14
CA GLU A 274 -33.09 7.61 7.89
C GLU A 274 -33.01 8.29 9.28
N ARG A 275 -31.82 8.32 9.89
CA ARG A 275 -31.58 8.98 11.18
C ARG A 275 -31.57 10.51 11.11
N TRP A 276 -31.27 11.09 9.93
CA TRP A 276 -31.24 12.54 9.72
C TRP A 276 -32.50 13.07 9.03
N PHE A 277 -33.20 12.24 8.27
CA PHE A 277 -34.45 12.58 7.60
C PHE A 277 -35.50 11.47 7.82
N PRO A 278 -36.27 11.49 8.93
CA PRO A 278 -37.26 10.45 9.21
C PRO A 278 -38.35 10.35 8.13
N LEU A 279 -38.74 11.48 7.52
CA LEU A 279 -39.67 11.50 6.38
C LEU A 279 -39.07 10.86 5.11
N MET A 280 -37.74 10.87 4.96
CA MET A 280 -37.06 10.17 3.86
C MET A 280 -37.14 8.64 4.04
N GLY A 281 -37.21 8.14 5.28
CA GLY A 281 -37.51 6.73 5.55
C GLY A 281 -38.88 6.32 5.02
N VAL A 282 -39.89 7.19 5.17
CA VAL A 282 -41.22 7.00 4.54
C VAL A 282 -41.10 7.09 3.02
N LEU A 283 -40.28 8.00 2.48
CA LEU A 283 -39.91 8.07 1.07
C LEU A 283 -38.95 6.94 0.60
N MET A 284 -38.63 5.94 1.43
CA MET A 284 -37.91 4.72 1.05
C MET A 284 -38.80 3.46 1.13
N THR A 285 -40.11 3.63 1.37
CA THR A 285 -41.10 2.54 1.38
C THR A 285 -41.41 2.00 -0.03
N ALA A 286 -42.16 0.89 -0.11
CA ALA A 286 -42.36 0.12 -1.34
C ALA A 286 -42.73 0.91 -2.62
N PRO A 287 -43.57 1.97 -2.60
CA PRO A 287 -43.90 2.74 -3.81
C PRO A 287 -42.70 3.50 -4.40
N SER A 288 -41.85 4.09 -3.55
CA SER A 288 -40.68 4.85 -4.01
C SER A 288 -39.50 3.95 -4.40
N MET A 289 -39.46 2.70 -3.94
CA MET A 289 -38.49 1.70 -4.41
C MET A 289 -38.57 1.47 -5.93
N LEU A 290 -39.71 1.74 -6.57
CA LEU A 290 -39.88 1.68 -8.02
C LEU A 290 -39.12 2.80 -8.75
N LEU A 291 -38.83 3.91 -8.06
CA LEU A 291 -38.18 5.12 -8.59
C LEU A 291 -36.65 5.15 -8.38
N MET A 292 -36.06 4.09 -7.81
CA MET A 292 -34.61 3.97 -7.61
C MET A 292 -33.96 3.03 -8.63
N LYS A 293 -32.67 3.26 -8.93
CA LYS A 293 -31.86 2.30 -9.68
C LYS A 293 -31.56 1.06 -8.84
N THR A 294 -31.50 -0.10 -9.50
CA THR A 294 -30.93 -1.32 -8.91
C THR A 294 -29.39 -1.24 -8.86
N PRO A 295 -28.70 -2.03 -8.01
CA PRO A 295 -27.24 -2.12 -8.02
C PRO A 295 -26.65 -2.38 -9.42
N THR A 296 -27.27 -3.26 -10.21
CA THR A 296 -26.85 -3.60 -11.58
C THR A 296 -27.01 -2.42 -12.55
N GLN A 297 -28.05 -1.60 -12.38
CA GLN A 297 -28.23 -0.34 -13.13
C GLN A 297 -27.22 0.72 -12.67
N GLY A 298 -26.89 0.78 -11.38
CA GLY A 298 -25.89 1.68 -10.83
C GLY A 298 -24.46 1.39 -11.30
N ALA A 299 -24.12 0.11 -11.50
CA ALA A 299 -22.80 -0.31 -11.97
C ALA A 299 -22.50 0.07 -13.42
N GLN A 300 -23.51 0.41 -14.23
CA GLN A 300 -23.35 0.61 -15.68
C GLN A 300 -22.33 1.68 -16.05
N THR A 301 -22.34 2.83 -15.37
CA THR A 301 -21.34 3.90 -15.63
C THR A 301 -19.94 3.46 -15.20
N SER A 302 -19.79 2.73 -14.09
CA SER A 302 -18.50 2.18 -13.64
C SER A 302 -17.92 1.19 -14.64
N ILE A 303 -18.77 0.28 -15.15
CA ILE A 303 -18.43 -0.66 -16.22
C ILE A 303 -18.04 0.10 -17.50
N TYR A 304 -18.83 1.10 -17.90
CA TYR A 304 -18.55 1.92 -19.08
C TYR A 304 -17.18 2.61 -19.01
N CYS A 305 -16.86 3.29 -17.90
CA CYS A 305 -15.56 3.91 -17.70
C CYS A 305 -14.42 2.89 -17.64
N ALA A 306 -14.66 1.70 -17.05
CA ALA A 306 -13.67 0.64 -16.95
C ALA A 306 -13.32 0.01 -18.31
N VAL A 307 -14.30 -0.25 -19.19
CA VAL A 307 -14.10 -1.14 -20.36
C VAL A 307 -14.24 -0.51 -21.75
N THR A 308 -14.81 0.70 -21.87
CA THR A 308 -15.09 1.29 -23.19
C THR A 308 -13.82 1.89 -23.81
N PRO A 309 -13.33 1.44 -24.98
CA PRO A 309 -12.16 2.02 -25.65
C PRO A 309 -12.40 3.48 -26.08
N GLY A 310 -11.33 4.28 -26.20
CA GLY A 310 -11.38 5.67 -26.66
C GLY A 310 -11.61 6.70 -25.54
N LEU A 311 -12.01 6.26 -24.33
CA LEU A 311 -12.14 7.13 -23.16
C LEU A 311 -10.79 7.67 -22.64
N GLU A 312 -9.67 7.14 -23.13
CA GLU A 312 -8.31 7.64 -22.91
C GLU A 312 -8.20 9.15 -23.23
N ALA A 313 -8.83 9.59 -24.33
CA ALA A 313 -8.85 11.00 -24.74
C ALA A 313 -9.59 11.90 -23.71
N LEU A 314 -10.55 11.33 -22.99
CA LEU A 314 -11.37 11.99 -21.97
C LEU A 314 -10.81 11.82 -20.55
N SER A 315 -9.52 11.48 -20.42
CA SER A 315 -8.82 11.41 -19.13
C SER A 315 -8.91 12.75 -18.38
N GLY A 316 -9.49 12.71 -17.18
CA GLY A 316 -9.88 13.83 -16.33
C GLY A 316 -11.37 14.14 -16.34
N GLY A 317 -12.15 13.48 -17.19
CA GLY A 317 -13.59 13.69 -17.36
C GLY A 317 -14.47 13.15 -16.23
N TYR A 318 -15.74 13.57 -16.25
CA TYR A 318 -16.80 13.16 -15.33
C TYR A 318 -17.94 12.50 -16.10
N PHE A 319 -18.43 11.36 -15.62
CA PHE A 319 -19.36 10.51 -16.36
C PHE A 319 -20.63 10.18 -15.57
N SER A 320 -21.75 10.07 -16.28
CA SER A 320 -23.02 9.64 -15.70
C SER A 320 -23.91 9.11 -16.81
N ASP A 321 -24.67 8.04 -16.55
CA ASP A 321 -25.51 7.35 -17.53
C ASP A 321 -24.73 6.92 -18.79
N CYS A 322 -23.53 6.37 -18.59
CA CYS A 322 -22.62 5.93 -19.66
C CYS A 322 -22.27 7.01 -20.70
N LYS A 323 -22.27 8.30 -20.30
CA LYS A 323 -21.84 9.45 -21.12
C LYS A 323 -21.00 10.40 -20.29
N GLU A 324 -20.14 11.18 -20.94
CA GLU A 324 -19.49 12.33 -20.32
C GLU A 324 -20.55 13.40 -19.98
N LYS A 325 -20.41 14.05 -18.83
CA LYS A 325 -21.21 15.20 -18.41
C LYS A 325 -20.29 16.25 -17.79
N ARG A 326 -20.73 17.50 -17.75
CA ARG A 326 -20.03 18.56 -17.01
C ARG A 326 -20.03 18.22 -15.52
N ALA A 327 -18.88 18.33 -14.86
CA ALA A 327 -18.80 18.35 -13.40
C ALA A 327 -19.28 19.70 -12.84
N ALA A 328 -19.34 19.80 -11.51
CA ALA A 328 -19.42 21.08 -10.79
C ALA A 328 -18.40 22.09 -11.35
N GLU A 329 -18.73 23.39 -11.32
CA GLU A 329 -17.85 24.45 -11.84
C GLU A 329 -16.49 24.46 -11.13
N VAL A 330 -16.48 24.35 -9.80
CA VAL A 330 -15.26 24.17 -8.98
C VAL A 330 -14.53 22.86 -9.32
N GLY A 331 -15.23 21.84 -9.83
CA GLY A 331 -14.62 20.61 -10.33
C GLY A 331 -13.74 20.80 -11.58
N GLY A 332 -13.88 21.94 -12.27
CA GLY A 332 -12.98 22.38 -13.35
C GLY A 332 -11.76 23.17 -12.88
N ASP A 333 -11.68 23.55 -11.61
CA ASP A 333 -10.64 24.43 -11.08
C ASP A 333 -9.30 23.69 -10.90
N ASN A 334 -8.28 24.14 -11.63
CA ASN A 334 -6.92 23.59 -11.61
C ASN A 334 -6.12 23.98 -10.36
N GLU A 335 -6.48 25.07 -9.68
CA GLU A 335 -5.85 25.51 -8.44
C GLU A 335 -6.39 24.71 -7.27
N VAL A 336 -7.71 24.60 -7.15
CA VAL A 336 -8.37 23.82 -6.09
C VAL A 336 -8.02 22.33 -6.18
N SER A 337 -7.97 21.75 -7.38
CA SER A 337 -7.59 20.34 -7.56
C SER A 337 -6.12 20.07 -7.22
N ARG A 338 -5.21 20.99 -7.54
CA ARG A 338 -3.79 20.89 -7.15
C ARG A 338 -3.60 21.09 -5.64
N ARG A 339 -4.21 22.12 -5.04
CA ARG A 339 -4.17 22.37 -3.59
C ARG A 339 -4.75 21.19 -2.81
N LEU A 340 -5.85 20.59 -3.28
CA LEU A 340 -6.41 19.37 -2.69
C LEU A 340 -5.43 18.20 -2.79
N TRP A 341 -4.78 18.00 -3.93
CA TRP A 341 -3.78 16.94 -4.07
C TRP A 341 -2.62 17.11 -3.09
N ASP A 342 -2.06 18.31 -2.99
CA ASP A 342 -0.89 18.55 -2.17
C ASP A 342 -1.22 18.47 -0.66
N VAL A 343 -2.39 18.96 -0.24
CA VAL A 343 -2.91 18.74 1.13
C VAL A 343 -3.21 17.26 1.39
N SER A 344 -3.82 16.54 0.44
CA SER A 344 -4.06 15.09 0.58
C SER A 344 -2.75 14.30 0.68
N ALA A 345 -1.71 14.72 -0.04
CA ALA A 345 -0.38 14.13 0.01
C ALA A 345 0.37 14.45 1.30
N GLN A 346 0.15 15.61 1.92
CA GLN A 346 0.64 15.92 3.27
C GLN A 346 -0.06 15.04 4.31
N LEU A 347 -1.39 15.08 4.36
CA LEU A 347 -2.21 14.28 5.29
C LEU A 347 -1.91 12.77 5.17
N SER A 348 -1.75 12.25 3.96
CA SER A 348 -1.42 10.82 3.75
C SER A 348 0.00 10.42 4.19
N LYS A 349 0.89 11.40 4.44
CA LYS A 349 2.25 11.18 4.97
C LYS A 349 2.36 11.46 6.47
N SER A 350 1.44 12.23 7.03
CA SER A 350 1.40 12.55 8.45
C SER A 350 1.24 11.30 9.31
N ASP A 351 2.04 11.22 10.37
CA ASP A 351 1.84 10.27 11.46
C ASP A 351 0.48 10.56 12.14
N PRO A 352 -0.37 9.54 12.37
CA PRO A 352 -1.57 9.65 13.22
C PRO A 352 -1.36 10.46 14.51
N LEU A 353 -0.21 10.28 15.16
CA LEU A 353 0.12 10.97 16.41
C LEU A 353 0.35 12.47 16.22
N ALA A 354 0.88 12.90 15.07
CA ALA A 354 1.10 14.31 14.76
C ALA A 354 -0.23 15.05 14.51
N ILE A 355 -1.22 14.38 13.93
CA ILE A 355 -2.56 14.94 13.67
C ILE A 355 -3.36 15.09 14.99
N TYR A 356 -3.22 14.13 15.90
CA TYR A 356 -3.77 14.20 17.26
C TYR A 356 -3.19 15.39 18.05
N LEU A 357 -1.86 15.56 18.02
CA LEU A 357 -1.19 16.68 18.69
C LEU A 357 -1.56 18.05 18.09
N LEU A 358 -1.69 18.15 16.77
CA LEU A 358 -2.14 19.39 16.09
C LEU A 358 -3.56 19.83 16.50
N HIS A 359 -4.45 18.89 16.85
CA HIS A 359 -5.79 19.23 17.34
C HIS A 359 -5.81 19.58 18.83
N HIS A 360 -4.99 18.93 19.66
CA HIS A 360 -5.00 19.16 21.12
C HIS A 360 -4.15 20.34 21.61
N HIS A 361 -3.14 20.79 20.84
CA HIS A 361 -2.26 21.88 21.29
C HIS A 361 -2.96 23.25 21.44
N HIS A 362 -4.15 23.44 20.85
CA HIS A 362 -4.91 24.68 20.94
C HIS A 362 -5.72 24.86 22.23
N HIS A 363 -5.79 23.85 23.12
CA HIS A 363 -6.56 23.93 24.37
C HIS A 363 -5.73 24.27 25.63
N HIS A 364 -4.40 24.35 25.54
CA HIS A 364 -3.52 24.72 26.67
C HIS A 364 -2.63 25.93 26.36
N HIS A 365 -3.25 27.06 26.04
CA HIS A 365 -2.59 28.37 25.90
C HIS A 365 -2.81 29.28 27.12
N HIS A 366 -2.71 28.73 28.34
CA HIS A 366 -2.43 29.47 29.57
C HIS A 366 -1.65 28.53 30.52
N LEU A 367 -0.65 29.08 31.21
CA LEU A 367 0.35 28.38 32.05
C LEU A 367 1.40 27.57 31.25
N PHE A 368 2.40 28.26 30.68
CA PHE A 368 3.81 28.14 31.11
C PHE A 368 4.68 29.15 30.34
N HIS A 369 5.25 30.11 31.06
CA HIS A 369 6.25 31.06 30.54
C HIS A 369 7.66 30.51 30.84
N HIS A 370 8.64 30.84 29.99
CA HIS A 370 10.09 30.57 30.15
C HIS A 370 10.58 29.11 30.20
N HIS A 371 11.01 28.55 29.06
CA HIS A 371 12.44 28.49 28.67
C HIS A 371 12.63 27.81 27.30
N HIS A 372 13.64 28.23 26.53
CA HIS A 372 13.97 27.63 25.23
C HIS A 372 14.53 26.21 25.38
N LEU A 373 13.83 25.19 24.86
CA LEU A 373 14.38 23.87 24.55
C LEU A 373 13.81 23.36 23.21
N PHE A 374 14.68 23.24 22.21
CA PHE A 374 14.33 22.62 20.92
C PHE A 374 14.22 21.09 21.07
N HIS A 375 13.00 20.55 21.10
CA HIS A 375 12.78 19.11 21.01
C HIS A 375 12.84 18.64 19.54
N LEU A 376 14.03 18.26 19.09
CA LEU A 376 14.24 17.67 17.77
C LEU A 376 13.96 16.15 17.79
N HIS A 377 12.69 15.75 17.71
CA HIS A 377 12.32 14.34 17.55
C HIS A 377 12.52 13.89 16.08
N LEU A 378 13.71 13.39 15.76
CA LEU A 378 14.06 12.96 14.40
C LEU A 378 13.65 11.49 14.14
N LEU A 379 12.36 11.23 13.99
CA LEU A 379 11.84 9.92 13.55
C LEU A 379 11.58 9.91 12.03
N HIS A 380 12.37 9.09 11.33
CA HIS A 380 12.29 8.77 9.90
C HIS A 380 13.00 7.41 9.71
N HIS A 381 12.59 6.49 8.85
CA HIS A 381 11.31 6.31 8.14
C HIS A 381 11.33 4.86 7.60
N HIS A 382 10.20 4.13 7.58
CA HIS A 382 10.12 2.88 6.80
C HIS A 382 9.93 3.23 5.31
N LEU A 383 11.00 3.70 4.68
CA LEU A 383 11.13 3.81 3.22
C LEU A 383 12.10 2.73 2.76
N LEU A 384 11.66 1.92 1.79
CA LEU A 384 12.54 1.07 0.98
C LEU A 384 13.36 1.96 0.03
N HIS A 385 14.27 2.73 0.59
CA HIS A 385 15.36 3.36 -0.15
C HIS A 385 16.61 2.51 0.08
N THR A 386 17.15 1.96 -1.01
CA THR A 386 18.44 1.24 -1.06
C THR A 386 19.65 2.18 -0.95
N THR A 387 19.44 3.42 -0.50
CA THR A 387 20.46 4.46 -0.39
C THR A 387 21.09 4.49 1.00
N PRO A 388 22.39 4.76 1.11
CA PRO A 388 23.04 5.09 2.39
C PRO A 388 22.29 6.17 3.16
N PHE A 389 22.18 6.00 4.48
CA PHE A 389 21.68 7.02 5.40
C PHE A 389 22.81 7.53 6.30
N THR A 390 22.96 8.86 6.37
CA THR A 390 23.93 9.53 7.23
C THR A 390 23.22 10.51 8.15
N SER A 391 23.39 10.34 9.47
CA SER A 391 22.97 11.29 10.50
C SER A 391 24.20 12.00 11.08
N SER A 392 24.12 13.32 11.24
CA SER A 392 25.15 14.13 11.90
C SER A 392 24.50 15.13 12.85
N THR A 393 24.80 15.05 14.15
CA THR A 393 24.15 15.86 15.19
C THR A 393 25.17 16.44 16.16
N THR A 394 25.17 17.77 16.34
CA THR A 394 26.12 18.44 17.25
C THR A 394 25.71 18.32 18.73
N THR A 395 24.46 18.66 19.06
CA THR A 395 23.95 18.64 20.45
C THR A 395 22.51 18.13 20.50
N CYS A 396 22.19 17.26 21.45
CA CYS A 396 20.85 16.72 21.66
C CYS A 396 20.63 16.22 23.09
N SER A 397 19.37 16.04 23.50
CA SER A 397 19.02 15.26 24.70
C SER A 397 18.87 13.77 24.35
N THR A 398 18.10 13.45 23.30
CA THR A 398 17.85 12.06 22.90
C THR A 398 17.88 11.92 21.37
N ILE A 399 18.60 10.91 20.88
CA ILE A 399 18.54 10.42 19.50
C ILE A 399 17.94 9.02 19.52
N THR A 400 16.97 8.75 18.64
CA THR A 400 16.50 7.40 18.33
C THR A 400 16.54 7.20 16.82
N ILE A 401 17.41 6.30 16.35
CA ILE A 401 17.57 5.96 14.94
C ILE A 401 16.91 4.59 14.70
N SER A 402 16.06 4.48 13.70
CA SER A 402 15.49 3.22 13.24
C SER A 402 15.59 3.09 11.73
N SER A 403 16.39 2.14 11.22
CA SER A 403 16.74 2.07 9.79
C SER A 403 16.77 0.66 9.21
N THR A 404 16.37 0.55 7.94
CA THR A 404 16.43 -0.67 7.11
C THR A 404 17.13 -0.42 5.77
N THR A 405 18.03 0.56 5.74
CA THR A 405 18.81 0.97 4.55
C THR A 405 19.98 0.02 4.28
N THR A 406 20.64 0.16 3.11
CA THR A 406 21.85 -0.61 2.78
C THR A 406 23.02 -0.29 3.71
N SER A 407 23.20 0.96 4.09
CA SER A 407 24.21 1.36 5.09
C SER A 407 23.71 2.50 5.97
N LEU A 408 24.07 2.46 7.25
CA LEU A 408 23.75 3.48 8.25
C LEU A 408 25.04 4.06 8.84
N THR A 409 25.23 5.37 8.73
CA THR A 409 26.28 6.13 9.42
C THR A 409 25.65 7.13 10.38
N SER A 410 26.06 7.11 11.65
CA SER A 410 25.64 8.09 12.67
C SER A 410 26.87 8.77 13.26
N SER A 411 26.88 10.10 13.29
CA SER A 411 27.91 10.90 13.96
C SER A 411 27.27 11.88 14.94
N THR A 412 27.69 11.85 16.19
CA THR A 412 27.11 12.69 17.26
C THR A 412 28.19 13.31 18.13
N THR A 413 28.22 14.64 18.29
CA THR A 413 29.22 15.27 19.18
C THR A 413 28.80 15.13 20.65
N THR A 414 27.61 15.60 21.04
CA THR A 414 27.15 15.52 22.44
C THR A 414 25.67 15.11 22.52
N CYS A 415 25.34 14.06 23.27
CA CYS A 415 23.94 13.68 23.53
C CYS A 415 23.72 13.03 24.90
N SER A 416 22.57 13.20 25.57
CA SER A 416 22.31 12.43 26.80
C SER A 416 22.00 10.96 26.53
N THR A 417 21.23 10.64 25.48
CA THR A 417 20.86 9.26 25.14
C THR A 417 20.84 9.03 23.64
N ILE A 418 21.44 7.92 23.18
CA ILE A 418 21.42 7.46 21.79
C ILE A 418 20.91 6.03 21.74
N THR A 419 19.83 5.81 20.99
CA THR A 419 19.25 4.48 20.73
C THR A 419 19.29 4.20 19.23
N ILE A 420 19.90 3.10 18.79
CA ILE A 420 19.96 2.69 17.38
C ILE A 420 19.37 1.29 17.23
N SER A 421 18.31 1.17 16.44
CA SER A 421 17.68 -0.12 16.09
C SER A 421 17.73 -0.31 14.57
N SER A 422 18.42 -1.33 14.04
CA SER A 422 18.63 -1.38 12.59
C SER A 422 18.83 -2.76 11.96
N THR A 423 18.46 -2.87 10.67
CA THR A 423 18.72 -4.03 9.83
C THR A 423 19.30 -3.55 8.51
N THR A 424 20.64 -3.45 8.43
CA THR A 424 21.38 -2.84 7.30
C THR A 424 22.52 -3.74 6.85
N THR A 425 23.14 -3.52 5.70
CA THR A 425 24.36 -4.27 5.35
C THR A 425 25.53 -3.81 6.22
N SER A 426 25.70 -2.49 6.40
CA SER A 426 26.72 -1.93 7.30
C SER A 426 26.16 -0.88 8.27
N LEU A 427 26.78 -0.80 9.45
CA LEU A 427 26.49 0.20 10.47
C LEU A 427 27.79 0.81 11.03
N THR A 428 27.92 2.13 10.94
CA THR A 428 28.99 2.92 11.56
C THR A 428 28.41 3.94 12.53
N SER A 429 28.90 3.98 13.77
CA SER A 429 28.46 4.93 14.80
C SER A 429 29.67 5.62 15.46
N SER A 430 29.80 6.93 15.28
CA SER A 430 30.82 7.76 15.94
C SER A 430 30.18 8.71 16.96
N THR A 431 30.69 8.74 18.19
CA THR A 431 30.15 9.62 19.25
C THR A 431 31.25 10.21 20.12
N THR A 432 31.29 11.54 20.28
CA THR A 432 32.30 12.15 21.16
C THR A 432 31.91 12.02 22.62
N THR A 433 30.74 12.50 23.03
CA THR A 433 30.30 12.48 24.43
C THR A 433 28.85 12.04 24.57
N CYS A 434 28.57 11.01 25.37
CA CYS A 434 27.20 10.60 25.66
C CYS A 434 26.98 10.04 27.08
N SER A 435 25.78 10.15 27.67
CA SER A 435 25.50 9.41 28.92
C SER A 435 25.21 7.94 28.63
N THR A 436 24.25 7.65 27.73
CA THR A 436 23.81 6.28 27.45
C THR A 436 23.71 6.00 25.95
N ILE A 437 24.40 4.97 25.47
CA ILE A 437 24.32 4.46 24.10
C ILE A 437 23.74 3.04 24.13
N THR A 438 22.66 2.80 23.39
CA THR A 438 22.04 1.47 23.21
C THR A 438 21.93 1.16 21.72
N ILE A 439 22.50 0.05 21.26
CA ILE A 439 22.51 -0.34 19.86
C ILE A 439 21.98 -1.77 19.73
N SER A 440 20.93 -1.96 18.94
CA SER A 440 20.34 -3.24 18.57
C SER A 440 20.38 -3.39 17.05
N SER A 441 21.13 -4.37 16.51
CA SER A 441 21.35 -4.44 15.06
C SER A 441 21.44 -5.85 14.46
N THR A 442 21.07 -5.97 13.20
CA THR A 442 21.37 -7.13 12.35
C THR A 442 22.06 -6.63 11.10
N THR A 443 23.36 -6.90 10.95
CA THR A 443 24.18 -6.38 9.84
C THR A 443 25.15 -7.41 9.27
N THR A 444 25.97 -7.05 8.29
CA THR A 444 27.17 -7.84 7.93
C THR A 444 28.43 -7.24 8.53
N SER A 445 28.50 -5.91 8.67
CA SER A 445 29.59 -5.22 9.37
C SER A 445 29.07 -4.16 10.33
N PHE A 446 29.71 -4.09 11.50
CA PHE A 446 29.40 -3.13 12.55
C PHE A 446 30.68 -2.45 13.05
N THR A 447 30.67 -1.12 13.13
CA THR A 447 31.76 -0.32 13.69
C THR A 447 31.20 0.75 14.61
N SER A 448 31.63 0.77 15.87
CA SER A 448 31.33 1.85 16.83
C SER A 448 32.62 2.47 17.35
N SER A 449 32.68 3.79 17.44
CA SER A 449 33.79 4.55 18.01
C SER A 449 33.28 5.63 18.96
N THR A 450 33.63 5.57 20.24
CA THR A 450 33.10 6.47 21.27
C THR A 450 34.21 7.10 22.11
N THR A 451 34.31 8.43 22.21
CA THR A 451 35.36 9.04 23.04
C THR A 451 35.02 8.91 24.53
N THR A 452 33.86 9.40 24.97
CA THR A 452 33.47 9.38 26.38
C THR A 452 32.01 8.95 26.54
N CYS A 453 31.73 7.92 27.34
CA CYS A 453 30.35 7.53 27.65
C CYS A 453 30.13 7.00 29.08
N SER A 454 28.96 7.16 29.70
CA SER A 454 28.69 6.47 30.98
C SER A 454 28.35 4.99 30.76
N THR A 455 27.44 4.68 29.84
CA THR A 455 26.99 3.30 29.58
C THR A 455 26.82 3.02 28.09
N ILE A 456 27.47 1.97 27.59
CA ILE A 456 27.33 1.46 26.22
C ILE A 456 26.76 0.05 26.28
N THR A 457 25.65 -0.20 25.58
CA THR A 457 25.04 -1.53 25.39
C THR A 457 24.89 -1.83 23.91
N ILE A 458 25.50 -2.94 23.45
CA ILE A 458 25.45 -3.41 22.06
C ILE A 458 24.83 -4.80 22.04
N SER A 459 23.80 -4.99 21.22
CA SER A 459 23.14 -6.26 20.93
C SER A 459 23.12 -6.47 19.41
N SER A 460 23.95 -7.37 18.87
CA SER A 460 24.14 -7.44 17.41
C SER A 460 24.30 -8.85 16.85
N THR A 461 23.65 -9.12 15.71
CA THR A 461 23.97 -10.25 14.83
C THR A 461 24.70 -9.70 13.62
N THR A 462 25.97 -10.07 13.41
CA THR A 462 26.83 -9.51 12.35
C THR A 462 27.84 -10.52 11.82
N THR A 463 28.59 -10.23 10.76
CA THR A 463 29.76 -11.03 10.35
C THR A 463 31.02 -10.48 11.05
N SER A 464 31.14 -9.17 11.18
CA SER A 464 32.19 -8.51 11.95
C SER A 464 31.65 -7.40 12.87
N LEU A 465 32.20 -7.34 14.09
CA LEU A 465 31.88 -6.32 15.09
C LEU A 465 33.17 -5.67 15.58
N THR A 466 33.33 -4.37 15.36
CA THR A 466 34.41 -3.56 15.92
C THR A 466 33.84 -2.48 16.83
N SER A 467 34.33 -2.40 18.07
CA SER A 467 33.97 -1.35 19.03
C SER A 467 35.25 -0.75 19.62
N SER A 468 35.45 0.55 19.42
CA SER A 468 36.51 1.32 20.06
C SER A 468 35.94 2.35 21.03
N THR A 469 36.54 2.50 22.21
CA THR A 469 36.07 3.46 23.21
C THR A 469 37.23 4.05 24.01
N THR A 470 37.34 5.37 24.14
CA THR A 470 38.43 5.94 24.97
C THR A 470 38.12 5.77 26.45
N THR A 471 37.00 6.30 26.93
CA THR A 471 36.62 6.28 28.35
C THR A 471 35.16 5.89 28.52
N CYS A 472 34.87 4.86 29.33
CA CYS A 472 33.49 4.51 29.67
C CYS A 472 33.29 3.95 31.08
N SER A 473 32.17 4.18 31.77
CA SER A 473 31.92 3.49 33.05
C SER A 473 31.56 2.02 32.84
N THR A 474 30.61 1.73 31.94
CA THR A 474 30.11 0.35 31.72
C THR A 474 29.91 0.05 30.24
N ILE A 475 30.54 -1.02 29.74
CA ILE A 475 30.35 -1.54 28.37
C ILE A 475 29.76 -2.95 28.44
N THR A 476 28.64 -3.18 27.77
CA THR A 476 28.00 -4.51 27.63
C THR A 476 27.83 -4.84 26.15
N ILE A 477 28.39 -5.97 25.70
CA ILE A 477 28.30 -6.45 24.31
C ILE A 477 27.70 -7.86 24.29
N SER A 478 26.50 -8.00 23.73
CA SER A 478 25.85 -9.28 23.43
C SER A 478 25.83 -9.49 21.92
N SER A 479 26.39 -10.59 21.40
CA SER A 479 26.46 -10.75 19.94
C SER A 479 26.50 -12.19 19.41
N THR A 480 26.15 -12.33 18.14
CA THR A 480 26.47 -13.50 17.29
C THR A 480 27.26 -12.97 16.10
N THR A 481 28.53 -13.35 15.98
CA THR A 481 29.45 -12.81 14.96
C THR A 481 30.54 -13.79 14.56
N THR A 482 31.13 -13.72 13.37
CA THR A 482 32.34 -14.51 13.09
C THR A 482 33.60 -13.88 13.72
N SER A 483 33.66 -12.56 13.84
CA SER A 483 34.76 -11.86 14.51
C SER A 483 34.27 -10.71 15.38
N LEU A 484 34.83 -10.60 16.59
CA LEU A 484 34.61 -9.51 17.53
C LEU A 484 35.93 -8.85 17.91
N THR A 485 36.05 -7.53 17.72
CA THR A 485 37.15 -6.72 18.22
C THR A 485 36.62 -5.60 19.11
N SER A 486 37.02 -5.59 20.38
CA SER A 486 36.74 -4.53 21.34
C SER A 486 38.06 -3.90 21.78
N SER A 487 38.18 -2.57 21.74
CA SER A 487 39.36 -1.86 22.22
C SER A 487 38.95 -0.68 23.11
N THR A 488 39.42 -0.64 24.35
CA THR A 488 39.00 0.39 25.31
C THR A 488 40.19 0.98 26.08
N THR A 489 40.34 2.31 26.18
CA THR A 489 41.49 2.85 26.97
C THR A 489 41.22 2.72 28.47
N THR A 490 40.07 3.21 28.94
CA THR A 490 39.72 3.25 30.37
C THR A 490 38.27 2.82 30.57
N CYS A 491 38.03 1.82 31.43
CA CYS A 491 36.67 1.42 31.80
C CYS A 491 36.48 0.95 33.24
N SER A 492 35.31 1.12 33.87
CA SER A 492 35.07 0.47 35.17
C SER A 492 34.64 -0.99 35.00
N THR A 493 33.74 -1.28 34.06
CA THR A 493 33.22 -2.65 33.85
C THR A 493 32.97 -2.96 32.38
N ILE A 494 33.56 -4.04 31.88
CA ILE A 494 33.34 -4.58 30.54
C ILE A 494 32.71 -5.97 30.67
N THR A 495 31.57 -6.20 30.02
CA THR A 495 30.90 -7.51 29.92
C THR A 495 30.68 -7.85 28.46
N ILE A 496 31.18 -9.00 28.00
CA ILE A 496 31.04 -9.48 26.62
C ILE A 496 30.45 -10.90 26.65
N SER A 497 29.33 -11.10 25.95
CA SER A 497 28.67 -12.39 25.77
C SER A 497 28.48 -12.64 24.26
N SER A 498 29.29 -13.51 23.65
CA SER A 498 29.32 -13.64 22.18
C SER A 498 29.40 -15.08 21.67
N THR A 499 28.54 -15.44 20.72
CA THR A 499 28.75 -16.64 19.89
C THR A 499 29.67 -16.25 18.74
N THR A 500 30.93 -16.70 18.74
CA THR A 500 31.94 -16.25 17.76
C THR A 500 33.05 -17.24 17.44
N THR A 501 33.66 -17.09 16.26
CA THR A 501 34.85 -17.84 15.83
C THR A 501 36.17 -17.14 16.18
N SER A 502 36.15 -15.82 16.42
CA SER A 502 37.32 -15.07 16.92
C SER A 502 36.90 -13.88 17.82
N LEU A 503 37.68 -13.63 18.87
CA LEU A 503 37.41 -12.56 19.84
C LEU A 503 38.73 -11.92 20.29
N THR A 504 38.86 -10.62 20.06
CA THR A 504 39.97 -9.80 20.56
C THR A 504 39.41 -8.68 21.43
N SER A 505 39.86 -8.59 22.68
CA SER A 505 39.47 -7.53 23.61
C SER A 505 40.71 -6.89 24.23
N SER A 506 41.11 -5.71 23.74
CA SER A 506 42.21 -4.94 24.33
C SER A 506 41.67 -3.88 25.28
N THR A 507 42.28 -3.71 26.45
CA THR A 507 41.90 -2.63 27.37
C THR A 507 43.11 -2.10 28.14
N THR A 508 43.34 -0.79 28.21
CA THR A 508 44.53 -0.30 28.95
C THR A 508 44.30 -0.41 30.46
N THR A 509 43.19 0.14 30.97
CA THR A 509 42.85 0.12 32.39
C THR A 509 41.38 -0.28 32.59
N CYS A 510 41.10 -1.35 33.35
CA CYS A 510 39.71 -1.66 33.71
C CYS A 510 39.51 -2.48 34.99
N SER A 511 38.62 -2.05 35.88
CA SER A 511 38.39 -2.73 37.17
C SER A 511 37.86 -4.16 37.01
N THR A 512 36.82 -4.36 36.20
CA THR A 512 36.15 -5.67 36.04
C THR A 512 35.94 -6.02 34.57
N ILE A 513 36.47 -7.15 34.12
CA ILE A 513 36.24 -7.68 32.76
C ILE A 513 35.61 -9.07 32.86
N THR A 514 34.45 -9.26 32.24
CA THR A 514 33.75 -10.54 32.12
C THR A 514 33.56 -10.88 30.65
N ILE A 515 34.09 -12.01 30.19
CA ILE A 515 33.93 -12.50 28.82
C ILE A 515 33.35 -13.91 28.85
N SER A 516 32.26 -14.11 28.12
CA SER A 516 31.59 -15.40 27.93
C SER A 516 31.44 -15.65 26.44
N SER A 517 31.93 -16.78 25.94
CA SER A 517 31.88 -17.09 24.51
C SER A 517 31.44 -18.51 24.18
N THR A 518 30.79 -18.68 23.03
CA THR A 518 30.39 -19.99 22.50
C THR A 518 30.93 -20.13 21.07
N THR A 519 31.62 -21.23 20.78
CA THR A 519 32.33 -21.46 19.51
C THR A 519 31.64 -22.50 18.63
N THR A 520 31.68 -22.26 17.32
CA THR A 520 31.28 -23.20 16.24
C THR A 520 32.49 -23.38 15.28
N PHE A 521 32.59 -24.52 14.59
CA PHE A 521 33.87 -25.04 14.03
C PHE A 521 33.62 -25.64 12.62
N PHE A 522 34.55 -25.76 11.65
CA PHE A 522 36.02 -25.59 11.55
C PHE A 522 36.38 -24.49 10.50
N PRO A 523 37.66 -24.14 10.18
CA PRO A 523 38.93 -24.76 10.61
C PRO A 523 39.99 -23.87 11.29
N SER A 524 40.79 -24.53 12.15
CA SER A 524 42.25 -24.36 12.31
C SER A 524 42.90 -23.05 12.79
N SER A 525 42.21 -22.11 13.44
CA SER A 525 42.86 -21.18 14.42
C SER A 525 41.86 -20.34 15.24
N THR A 526 41.19 -20.95 16.22
CA THR A 526 40.31 -20.21 17.14
C THR A 526 41.17 -19.50 18.20
N THR A 527 41.22 -18.17 18.15
CA THR A 527 42.04 -17.36 19.07
C THR A 527 41.15 -16.37 19.83
N SER A 528 41.08 -16.53 21.16
CA SER A 528 40.45 -15.56 22.07
C SER A 528 41.54 -14.83 22.87
N THR A 529 41.84 -13.58 22.50
CA THR A 529 42.90 -12.78 23.12
C THR A 529 42.33 -11.59 23.87
N SER A 530 42.47 -11.59 25.20
CA SER A 530 42.28 -10.41 26.04
C SER A 530 43.62 -9.88 26.54
N SER A 531 43.94 -8.62 26.27
CA SER A 531 45.16 -7.98 26.75
C SER A 531 44.80 -6.77 27.62
N THR A 532 45.22 -6.78 28.89
CA THR A 532 44.94 -5.70 29.83
C THR A 532 46.17 -5.26 30.60
N THR A 533 46.44 -3.95 30.67
CA THR A 533 47.63 -3.43 31.36
C THR A 533 47.43 -3.36 32.87
N THR A 534 46.24 -2.97 33.34
CA THR A 534 45.84 -3.06 34.76
C THR A 534 44.37 -3.46 34.93
N SER A 535 44.10 -4.44 35.80
CA SER A 535 42.74 -4.85 36.17
C SER A 535 42.66 -5.46 37.57
N SER A 536 41.52 -5.33 38.24
CA SER A 536 41.27 -5.93 39.56
C SER A 536 40.54 -7.27 39.50
N THR A 537 39.78 -7.58 38.45
CA THR A 537 39.08 -8.87 38.30
C THR A 537 38.82 -9.17 36.82
N ILE A 538 39.29 -10.32 36.35
CA ILE A 538 39.06 -10.83 34.99
C ILE A 538 38.43 -12.21 35.08
N THR A 539 37.27 -12.42 34.44
CA THR A 539 36.59 -13.71 34.32
C THR A 539 36.40 -14.03 32.84
N ILE A 540 36.88 -15.18 32.39
CA ILE A 540 36.74 -15.65 31.00
C ILE A 540 36.14 -17.04 31.01
N SER A 541 35.05 -17.24 30.29
CA SER A 541 34.42 -18.55 30.07
C SER A 541 34.23 -18.81 28.58
N SER A 542 34.43 -20.06 28.16
CA SER A 542 34.19 -20.50 26.79
C SER A 542 33.53 -21.87 26.77
N THR A 543 32.60 -22.08 25.84
CA THR A 543 31.92 -23.36 25.62
C THR A 543 32.00 -23.75 24.15
N THR A 544 32.45 -24.98 23.88
CA THR A 544 32.50 -25.55 22.53
C THR A 544 31.42 -26.62 22.42
N THR A 545 30.53 -26.51 21.45
CA THR A 545 29.46 -27.49 21.22
C THR A 545 29.83 -28.45 20.10
N SER A 546 30.12 -29.70 20.44
CA SER A 546 30.37 -30.77 19.47
C SER A 546 29.08 -31.51 19.11
N PHE A 547 28.56 -31.26 17.90
CA PHE A 547 27.55 -32.14 17.32
C PHE A 547 28.24 -33.36 16.70
N ILE A 548 28.17 -34.51 17.38
CA ILE A 548 28.52 -35.80 16.78
C ILE A 548 27.36 -36.21 15.87
N SER A 549 27.53 -36.04 14.56
CA SER A 549 26.62 -36.65 13.58
C SER A 549 26.75 -38.18 13.66
N PRO A 550 25.64 -38.95 13.58
CA PRO A 550 25.73 -40.39 13.39
C PRO A 550 26.42 -40.69 12.04
N PRO A 551 27.15 -41.81 11.91
CA PRO A 551 27.86 -42.14 10.68
C PRO A 551 26.88 -42.32 9.51
N PRO A 552 27.28 -41.95 8.28
CA PRO A 552 26.42 -42.09 7.10
C PRO A 552 26.11 -43.57 6.82
N PRO A 553 24.92 -43.89 6.29
CA PRO A 553 24.60 -45.25 5.87
C PRO A 553 25.51 -45.71 4.72
N PRO A 554 25.81 -47.03 4.62
CA PRO A 554 26.68 -47.55 3.57
C PRO A 554 26.08 -47.34 2.17
N PRO A 555 26.91 -47.23 1.13
CA PRO A 555 26.45 -46.99 -0.23
C PRO A 555 25.63 -48.16 -0.78
N PRO A 556 24.63 -47.90 -1.65
CA PRO A 556 23.83 -48.96 -2.25
C PRO A 556 24.68 -49.87 -3.16
N PRO A 557 24.34 -51.17 -3.30
CA PRO A 557 25.07 -52.10 -4.14
C PRO A 557 24.96 -51.72 -5.63
N PRO A 558 25.96 -52.09 -6.47
CA PRO A 558 25.93 -51.80 -7.90
C PRO A 558 24.81 -52.55 -8.62
N PRO A 559 24.27 -52.00 -9.73
CA PRO A 559 23.21 -52.63 -10.50
C PRO A 559 23.68 -53.94 -11.14
N PRO A 560 22.78 -54.93 -11.32
CA PRO A 560 23.13 -56.21 -11.94
C PRO A 560 23.50 -56.06 -13.42
N PRO A 561 24.38 -56.91 -13.97
CA PRO A 561 24.74 -56.89 -15.38
C PRO A 561 23.55 -57.26 -16.28
N PRO A 562 23.51 -56.76 -17.53
CA PRO A 562 22.46 -57.09 -18.48
C PRO A 562 22.49 -58.58 -18.88
N PRO A 563 21.34 -59.18 -19.24
CA PRO A 563 21.25 -60.62 -19.50
C PRO A 563 22.03 -61.04 -20.75
N HIS A 564 22.77 -62.15 -20.63
CA HIS A 564 23.40 -62.81 -21.76
C HIS A 564 22.36 -63.33 -22.75
N CYS A 565 22.29 -62.73 -23.94
CA CYS A 565 21.61 -63.35 -25.08
C CYS A 565 22.52 -64.44 -25.67
N HIS A 566 22.09 -65.70 -25.57
CA HIS A 566 22.69 -66.80 -26.33
C HIS A 566 22.53 -66.54 -27.84
N GLY A 567 23.60 -66.80 -28.60
CA GLY A 567 23.64 -66.50 -30.02
C GLY A 567 23.01 -67.58 -30.91
N ILE A 568 22.73 -67.19 -32.16
CA ILE A 568 22.46 -68.09 -33.29
C ILE A 568 23.16 -67.51 -34.53
N GLY A 569 23.92 -68.37 -35.24
CA GLY A 569 24.08 -68.32 -36.70
C GLY A 569 24.98 -67.23 -37.32
N PRO A 570 26.02 -67.61 -38.09
CA PRO A 570 26.76 -66.67 -38.94
C PRO A 570 26.14 -66.57 -40.35
N GLU A 571 26.26 -65.41 -41.01
CA GLU A 571 26.61 -65.35 -42.45
C GLU A 571 26.96 -63.93 -42.96
N THR A 572 28.02 -63.89 -43.78
CA THR A 572 28.37 -62.94 -44.88
C THR A 572 28.18 -61.41 -44.80
N SER A 573 29.34 -60.73 -44.82
CA SER A 573 29.77 -59.76 -45.85
C SER A 573 29.36 -58.27 -45.85
N ASN A 574 30.40 -57.44 -46.02
CA ASN A 574 30.53 -56.22 -46.84
C ASN A 574 29.70 -54.94 -46.56
N TYR A 575 30.44 -53.87 -46.23
CA TYR A 575 30.47 -52.49 -46.78
C TYR A 575 30.75 -51.49 -45.64
N LEU A 576 31.94 -50.86 -45.52
CA LEU A 576 32.54 -49.76 -46.32
C LEU A 576 31.72 -48.45 -46.33
N GLY A 577 32.31 -47.37 -45.77
CA GLY A 577 31.77 -46.00 -45.75
C GLY A 577 31.81 -45.39 -44.34
N ALA A 578 32.92 -44.79 -43.89
CA ALA A 578 33.28 -43.38 -44.12
C ALA A 578 32.39 -42.38 -43.35
N MET A 579 32.85 -41.29 -42.72
CA MET A 579 34.16 -40.80 -42.25
C MET A 579 33.88 -39.38 -41.70
N CYS A 580 34.47 -38.97 -40.57
CA CYS A 580 34.58 -37.56 -40.12
C CYS A 580 33.26 -36.78 -39.86
N SER A 581 33.21 -35.74 -39.02
CA SER A 581 34.28 -34.89 -38.46
C SER A 581 33.94 -34.37 -37.05
N ASP A 582 34.99 -34.13 -36.25
CA ASP A 582 35.25 -32.93 -35.40
C ASP A 582 34.11 -32.26 -34.58
N ARG A 583 34.31 -31.73 -33.35
CA ARG A 583 35.50 -31.61 -32.48
C ARG A 583 35.09 -31.22 -31.05
N LYS A 584 35.89 -31.66 -30.06
CA LYS A 584 36.33 -30.94 -28.83
C LYS A 584 35.31 -30.04 -28.10
N LEU A 585 34.81 -30.45 -26.92
CA LEU A 585 35.43 -30.27 -25.58
C LEU A 585 35.30 -28.83 -25.00
N SER A 586 34.40 -28.69 -24.02
CA SER A 586 34.57 -28.23 -22.61
C SER A 586 35.79 -27.35 -22.22
N PRO A 587 35.76 -26.55 -21.11
CA PRO A 587 35.00 -26.75 -19.86
C PRO A 587 34.42 -25.41 -19.28
N ILE A 588 33.93 -25.23 -18.04
CA ILE A 588 33.84 -26.02 -16.79
C ILE A 588 32.38 -25.97 -16.29
#